data_AF-A0A956PBZ6-F1
#
_entry.id   AF-A0A956PBZ6-F1
#
_cell.length_a   1.000
_cell.length_b   1.000
_cell.length_c   1.000
_cell.angle_alpha   90.00
_cell.angle_beta   90.00
_cell.angle_gamma   90.00
#
_symmetry.space_group_name_H-M   'P 1'
#
loop_
_entity.id
_entity.type
_entity.pdbx_description
1 polymer ?
#
loop_
_entity_poly.entity_id
_entity_poly.type
_entity_poly.pdbx_seq_one_letter_code
_entity_poly.pdbx_strand_id
1 'polypeptide(L)'
;MGVYTFEQLQRASDRELEEILRAGKSPNFADMEGWEFKGFNTPPWARLLGIQRFKKGFFKRGTLAFGYNIPVDQRAPAGTWTCKPSDAAPKRFGFYEETPADSRYPHALLLDYGLGGNGLRPEGLLR
;
A
#
# COMPACT_ATOMS: atom_id res chain seq x y z
N MET A 1 16.17 -7.75 -14.84
CA MET A 1 15.76 -7.10 -13.58
C MET A 1 16.33 -7.90 -12.44
N GLY A 2 17.07 -7.26 -11.53
CA GLY A 2 17.52 -7.92 -10.31
C GLY A 2 16.32 -8.32 -9.45
N VAL A 3 16.40 -9.47 -8.79
CA VAL A 3 15.42 -9.86 -7.77
C VAL A 3 15.79 -9.10 -6.50
N TYR A 4 15.00 -8.09 -6.14
CA TYR A 4 15.18 -7.36 -4.88
C TYR A 4 14.46 -8.09 -3.75
N THR A 5 15.13 -8.23 -2.60
CA THR A 5 14.45 -8.64 -1.37
C THR A 5 13.69 -7.48 -0.77
N PHE A 6 12.72 -7.79 0.09
CA PHE A 6 11.95 -6.77 0.79
C PHE A 6 12.83 -5.87 1.66
N GLU A 7 13.83 -6.43 2.34
CA GLU A 7 14.77 -5.72 3.19
C GLU A 7 15.72 -4.81 2.38
N GLN A 8 16.04 -5.19 1.15
CA GLN A 8 16.80 -4.33 0.24
C GLN A 8 15.97 -3.09 -0.13
N LEU A 9 14.69 -3.27 -0.48
CA LEU A 9 13.80 -2.15 -0.80
C LEU A 9 13.58 -1.22 0.40
N GLN A 10 13.52 -1.74 1.63
CA GLN A 10 13.39 -0.92 2.83
C GLN A 10 14.56 0.03 3.08
N ARG A 11 15.76 -0.32 2.58
CA ARG A 11 17.01 0.42 2.79
C ARG A 11 17.46 1.21 1.57
N ALA A 12 16.79 1.01 0.44
CA ALA A 12 17.06 1.70 -0.80
C ALA A 12 16.76 3.21 -0.64
N SER A 13 17.58 4.03 -1.29
CA SER A 13 17.35 5.46 -1.41
C SER A 13 16.13 5.76 -2.28
N ASP A 14 15.55 6.95 -2.15
CA ASP A 14 14.42 7.39 -2.98
C ASP A 14 14.74 7.31 -4.47
N ARG A 15 15.99 7.60 -4.86
CA ARG A 15 16.45 7.47 -6.24
C ARG A 15 16.41 6.01 -6.71
N GLU A 16 16.92 5.08 -5.92
CA GLU A 16 16.92 3.66 -6.28
C GLU A 16 15.48 3.12 -6.36
N LEU A 17 14.61 3.51 -5.42
CA LEU A 17 13.20 3.13 -5.45
C LEU A 17 12.47 3.68 -6.69
N GLU A 18 12.76 4.92 -7.07
CA GLU A 18 12.22 5.53 -8.28
C GLU A 18 12.70 4.80 -9.54
N GLU A 19 13.99 4.47 -9.64
CA GLU A 19 14.55 3.69 -10.74
C GLU A 19 13.90 2.29 -10.84
N ILE A 20 13.69 1.62 -9.69
CA ILE A 20 13.02 0.32 -9.61
C ILE A 20 11.55 0.43 -10.04
N LEU A 21 10.82 1.44 -9.55
CA LEU A 21 9.41 1.67 -9.88
C LEU A 21 9.24 1.93 -11.38
N ARG A 22 10.11 2.78 -11.96
CA ARG A 22 10.09 3.11 -13.40
C ARG A 22 10.43 1.92 -14.29
N ALA A 23 11.39 1.09 -13.87
CA ALA A 23 11.76 -0.10 -14.62
C ALA A 23 10.70 -1.21 -14.50
N GLY A 24 9.91 -1.19 -13.43
CA GLY A 24 8.89 -2.16 -13.03
C GLY A 24 7.88 -2.53 -14.12
N LYS A 25 7.09 -3.57 -13.86
CA LYS A 25 5.94 -3.94 -14.70
C LYS A 25 4.66 -3.72 -13.93
N SER A 26 3.61 -3.31 -14.62
CA SER A 26 2.27 -3.23 -14.03
C SER A 26 1.87 -4.62 -13.51
N PRO A 27 1.45 -4.75 -12.25
CA PRO A 27 0.92 -6.00 -11.75
C PRO A 27 -0.39 -6.33 -12.49
N ASN A 28 -0.61 -7.62 -12.77
CA ASN A 28 -1.92 -8.08 -13.20
C ASN A 28 -2.84 -8.14 -11.97
N PHE A 29 -3.96 -7.44 -12.03
CA PHE A 29 -4.89 -7.38 -10.90
C PHE A 29 -5.39 -8.77 -10.47
N ALA A 30 -5.54 -9.71 -11.40
CA ALA A 30 -5.95 -11.08 -11.07
C ALA A 30 -5.00 -11.79 -10.10
N ASP A 31 -3.72 -11.39 -10.07
CA ASP A 31 -2.72 -11.95 -9.15
C ASP A 31 -2.73 -11.26 -7.78
N MET A 32 -3.42 -10.11 -7.66
CA MET A 32 -3.54 -9.33 -6.43
C MET A 32 -4.89 -9.54 -5.73
N GLU A 33 -5.94 -9.79 -6.50
CA GLU A 33 -7.31 -9.94 -5.98
C GLU A 33 -7.40 -11.02 -4.90
N GLY A 34 -7.98 -10.66 -3.75
CA GLY A 34 -8.17 -11.58 -2.63
C GLY A 34 -6.95 -11.75 -1.73
N TRP A 35 -5.81 -11.14 -2.07
CA TRP A 35 -4.59 -11.18 -1.25
C TRP A 35 -4.40 -9.89 -0.45
N GLU A 36 -3.71 -10.01 0.68
CA GLU A 36 -3.26 -8.89 1.50
C GLU A 36 -1.72 -8.82 1.50
N PHE A 37 -1.18 -7.70 1.06
CA PHE A 37 0.25 -7.50 0.86
C PHE A 37 0.86 -6.68 2.00
N LYS A 38 2.04 -7.10 2.48
CA LYS A 38 2.83 -6.36 3.46
C LYS A 38 3.54 -5.21 2.76
N GLY A 39 3.46 -4.02 3.34
CA GLY A 39 4.13 -2.82 2.84
C GLY A 39 4.91 -2.10 3.93
N PHE A 40 5.84 -1.27 3.46
CA PHE A 40 6.73 -0.47 4.30
C PHE A 40 6.90 0.93 3.70
N ASN A 41 6.72 1.96 4.52
CA ASN A 41 6.99 3.34 4.15
C ASN A 41 8.47 3.65 4.43
N THR A 42 9.24 3.97 3.39
CA THR A 42 10.67 4.29 3.48
C THR A 42 10.98 5.70 4.03
N PRO A 43 10.12 6.73 3.92
CA PRO A 43 10.48 8.05 4.43
C PRO A 43 10.69 8.05 5.97
N PRO A 44 11.70 8.78 6.48
CA PRO A 44 12.01 8.81 7.92
C PRO A 44 10.83 9.25 8.81
N TRP A 45 9.99 10.16 8.32
CA TRP A 45 8.83 10.66 9.05
C TRP A 45 7.77 9.58 9.30
N ALA A 46 7.70 8.53 8.47
CA ALA A 46 6.73 7.45 8.64
C ALA A 46 7.01 6.64 9.92
N ARG A 47 8.29 6.54 10.32
CA ARG A 47 8.70 5.98 11.61
C ARG A 47 8.23 6.84 12.77
N LEU A 48 8.35 8.16 12.66
CA LEU A 48 7.93 9.11 13.69
C LEU A 48 6.40 9.06 13.90
N LEU A 49 5.63 8.98 12.82
CA LEU A 49 4.17 8.90 12.86
C LEU A 49 3.63 7.50 13.20
N GLY A 50 4.50 6.49 13.37
CA GLY A 50 4.06 5.13 13.67
C GLY A 50 3.22 4.50 12.56
N ILE A 51 3.55 4.78 11.30
CA ILE A 51 2.89 4.18 10.12
C ILE A 51 3.90 3.50 9.19
N GLN A 52 5.07 3.12 9.71
CA GLN A 52 6.15 2.58 8.91
C GLN A 52 5.76 1.26 8.24
N ARG A 53 5.01 0.40 8.93
CA ARG A 53 4.49 -0.87 8.41
C ARG A 53 2.99 -0.76 8.14
N PHE A 54 2.52 -1.42 7.09
CA PHE A 54 1.08 -1.53 6.78
C PHE A 54 0.77 -2.80 5.98
N LYS A 55 -0.51 -3.20 5.93
CA LYS A 55 -0.99 -4.13 4.89
C LYS A 55 -1.96 -3.42 3.96
N LYS A 56 -2.06 -3.89 2.72
CA LYS A 56 -3.08 -3.47 1.74
C LYS A 56 -3.76 -4.70 1.15
N GLY A 57 -5.07 -4.64 0.98
CA GLY A 57 -5.83 -5.68 0.30
C GLY A 57 -6.44 -5.16 -0.99
N PHE A 58 -6.73 -6.09 -1.91
CA PHE A 58 -7.27 -5.80 -3.23
C PHE A 58 -8.52 -6.65 -3.52
N PHE A 59 -9.54 -6.05 -4.11
CA PHE A 59 -10.83 -6.70 -4.38
C PHE A 59 -11.56 -6.02 -5.54
N LYS A 60 -12.51 -6.72 -6.18
CA LYS A 60 -13.39 -6.10 -7.19
C LYS A 60 -14.69 -5.57 -6.61
N ARG A 61 -15.17 -4.49 -7.23
CA ARG A 61 -16.56 -4.04 -7.13
C ARG A 61 -17.13 -3.93 -8.54
N GLY A 62 -17.88 -4.94 -8.95
CA GLY A 62 -18.29 -5.08 -10.35
C GLY A 62 -17.06 -5.32 -11.24
N THR A 63 -16.86 -4.46 -12.25
CA THR A 63 -15.71 -4.52 -13.16
C THR A 63 -14.50 -3.72 -12.70
N LEU A 64 -14.64 -2.94 -11.63
CA LEU A 64 -13.62 -2.01 -11.16
C LEU A 64 -12.75 -2.63 -10.07
N ALA A 65 -11.46 -2.30 -10.12
CA ALA A 65 -10.44 -2.71 -9.15
C ALA A 65 -10.41 -1.74 -7.97
N PHE A 66 -10.52 -2.28 -6.76
CA PHE A 66 -10.49 -1.51 -5.52
C PHE A 66 -9.50 -2.12 -4.53
N GLY A 67 -9.16 -1.34 -3.51
CA GLY A 67 -8.43 -1.86 -2.36
C GLY A 67 -8.71 -1.09 -1.08
N TYR A 68 -8.00 -1.48 -0.03
CA TYR A 68 -8.10 -0.90 1.31
C TYR A 68 -6.79 -1.06 2.08
N ASN A 69 -6.62 -0.25 3.11
CA ASN A 69 -5.52 -0.37 4.07
C ASN A 69 -5.93 -1.19 5.30
N ILE A 70 -4.95 -1.86 5.88
CA ILE A 70 -5.05 -2.48 7.20
C ILE A 70 -3.92 -1.94 8.09
N PRO A 71 -4.26 -1.37 9.26
CA PRO A 71 -3.24 -0.92 10.19
C PRO A 71 -2.62 -2.13 10.87
N VAL A 72 -1.30 -2.11 11.04
CA VAL A 72 -0.57 -3.17 11.72
C VAL A 72 0.11 -2.67 12.98
N ASP A 73 0.47 -3.57 13.88
CA ASP A 73 1.24 -3.24 15.07
C ASP A 73 2.69 -2.87 14.73
N GLN A 74 3.04 -1.62 15.03
CA GLN A 74 4.38 -1.09 14.84
C GLN A 74 5.36 -1.51 15.95
N ARG A 75 4.88 -2.13 17.03
CA ARG A 75 5.73 -2.66 18.12
C ARG A 75 5.97 -4.16 17.99
N ALA A 76 5.27 -4.84 17.09
CA ALA A 76 5.48 -6.26 16.82
C ALA A 76 6.92 -6.52 16.38
N PRO A 77 7.47 -7.73 16.61
CA PRO A 77 8.81 -8.12 16.20
C PRO A 77 9.11 -7.77 14.73
N ALA A 78 10.40 -7.58 14.43
CA ALA A 78 10.84 -7.35 13.06
C ALA A 78 10.38 -8.51 12.15
N GLY A 79 9.91 -8.18 10.94
CA GLY A 79 9.35 -9.17 10.01
C GLY A 79 7.87 -9.53 10.24
N THR A 80 7.24 -9.04 11.31
CA THR A 80 5.83 -9.32 11.62
C THR A 80 4.91 -8.15 11.25
N TRP A 81 3.78 -8.47 10.63
CA TRP A 81 2.71 -7.53 10.26
C TRP A 81 1.39 -8.00 10.89
N THR A 82 1.30 -7.94 12.21
CA THR A 82 0.08 -8.30 12.96
C THR A 82 -0.97 -7.22 12.74
N CYS A 83 -2.13 -7.59 12.20
CA CYS A 83 -3.22 -6.66 11.94
C CYS A 83 -3.85 -6.14 13.24
N LYS A 84 -4.37 -4.91 13.20
CA LYS A 84 -5.21 -4.35 14.25
C LYS A 84 -6.69 -4.40 13.87
N PRO A 85 -7.60 -4.68 14.83
CA PRO A 85 -7.31 -5.08 16.21
C PRO A 85 -6.81 -6.53 16.32
N SER A 86 -7.03 -7.38 15.32
CA SER A 86 -6.52 -8.75 15.25
C SER A 86 -6.37 -9.23 13.81
N ASP A 87 -5.61 -10.30 13.58
CA ASP A 87 -5.51 -10.96 12.26
C ASP A 87 -6.81 -11.70 11.86
N ALA A 88 -7.59 -12.18 12.84
CA ALA A 88 -8.87 -12.85 12.58
C ALA A 88 -9.97 -11.88 12.11
N ALA A 89 -9.93 -10.64 12.57
CA ALA A 89 -10.88 -9.59 12.22
C ALA A 89 -10.15 -8.24 12.08
N PRO A 90 -9.39 -8.04 10.98
CA PRO A 90 -8.62 -6.82 10.79
C PRO A 90 -9.52 -5.63 10.45
N LYS A 91 -9.17 -4.44 10.96
CA LYS A 91 -9.78 -3.18 10.54
C LYS A 91 -9.34 -2.88 9.11
N ARG A 92 -10.31 -2.64 8.24
CA ARG A 92 -10.11 -2.17 6.86
C ARG A 92 -10.55 -0.71 6.75
N PHE A 93 -9.71 0.16 6.21
CA PHE A 93 -9.98 1.60 6.13
C PHE A 93 -9.25 2.24 4.95
N GLY A 94 -9.58 3.49 4.62
CA GLY A 94 -8.98 4.20 3.49
C GLY A 94 -9.10 3.38 2.22
N PHE A 95 -10.34 3.16 1.78
CA PHE A 95 -10.62 2.44 0.54
C PHE A 95 -10.18 3.29 -0.65
N TYR A 96 -9.80 2.65 -1.75
CA TYR A 96 -9.38 3.33 -2.97
C TYR A 96 -9.83 2.55 -4.20
N GLU A 97 -10.03 3.24 -5.31
CA GLU A 97 -10.11 2.64 -6.64
C GLU A 97 -8.70 2.62 -7.26
N GLU A 98 -8.38 1.56 -8.00
CA GLU A 98 -7.15 1.52 -8.80
C GLU A 98 -7.40 2.07 -10.20
N THR A 99 -6.67 3.12 -10.54
CA THR A 99 -6.74 3.78 -11.85
C THR A 99 -5.36 3.80 -12.50
N PRO A 100 -5.26 3.94 -13.83
CA PRO A 100 -3.98 4.14 -14.48
C PRO A 100 -3.25 5.36 -13.91
N ALA A 101 -1.96 5.22 -13.60
CA ALA A 101 -1.14 6.37 -13.23
C ALA A 101 -0.92 7.29 -14.45
N ASP A 102 -0.41 8.51 -14.19
CA ASP A 102 -0.07 9.42 -15.27
C ASP A 102 1.10 8.92 -16.13
N SER A 103 1.35 9.59 -17.27
CA SER A 103 2.34 9.17 -18.26
C SER A 103 3.79 9.12 -17.75
N ARG A 104 4.10 9.70 -16.58
CA ARG A 104 5.42 9.60 -15.94
C ARG A 104 5.67 8.22 -15.36
N TYR A 105 4.61 7.45 -15.07
CA TYR A 105 4.65 6.12 -14.47
C TYR A 105 3.78 5.13 -15.26
N PRO A 106 4.16 4.79 -16.52
CA PRO A 106 3.33 3.98 -17.42
C PRO A 106 3.10 2.55 -16.94
N HIS A 107 3.88 2.09 -15.95
CA HIS A 107 3.79 0.76 -15.36
C HIS A 107 3.17 0.75 -13.96
N ALA A 108 2.66 1.90 -13.49
CA ALA A 108 2.07 2.03 -12.17
C ALA A 108 0.54 2.12 -12.25
N LEU A 109 -0.09 1.70 -11.16
CA LEU A 109 -1.48 2.00 -10.85
C LEU A 109 -1.50 3.06 -9.75
N LEU A 110 -2.39 4.04 -9.90
CA LEU A 110 -2.69 5.03 -8.90
C LEU A 110 -3.74 4.47 -7.94
N LEU A 111 -3.51 4.64 -6.64
CA LEU A 111 -4.49 4.33 -5.61
C LEU A 111 -5.33 5.59 -5.33
N ASP A 112 -6.49 5.71 -5.95
CA ASP A 112 -7.37 6.88 -5.83
C ASP A 112 -8.36 6.72 -4.67
N TYR A 113 -8.03 7.37 -3.55
CA TYR A 113 -8.86 7.37 -2.34
C TYR A 113 -10.14 8.20 -2.46
N GLY A 114 -10.21 9.15 -3.41
CA GLY A 114 -11.41 9.94 -3.68
C GLY A 114 -12.54 9.10 -4.26
N LEU A 115 -12.18 8.07 -5.02
CA LEU A 115 -13.12 7.11 -5.62
C LEU A 115 -13.43 5.92 -4.70
N GLY A 116 -12.70 5.76 -3.60
CA GLY A 116 -12.86 4.64 -2.67
C GLY A 116 -14.20 4.57 -1.92
N GLY A 117 -15.04 5.60 -2.02
CA GLY A 117 -16.31 5.66 -1.31
C GLY A 117 -16.15 5.81 0.21
N ASN A 118 -15.00 6.33 0.66
CA ASN A 118 -14.86 6.81 2.02
C ASN A 118 -15.81 8.01 2.15
N GLY A 119 -16.94 7.87 2.87
CA GLY A 119 -17.83 9.01 3.14
C GLY A 119 -17.06 10.15 3.84
N LEU A 120 -17.69 11.32 4.04
CA LEU A 120 -17.13 12.38 4.89
C LEU A 120 -16.97 11.86 6.33
N ARG A 121 -15.82 11.25 6.64
CA ARG A 121 -15.39 10.90 7.99
C ARG A 121 -13.87 11.18 8.11
N PRO A 122 -13.43 11.70 9.26
CA PRO A 122 -12.74 12.99 9.36
C PRO A 122 -11.21 12.87 9.44
N GLU A 123 -10.58 12.30 8.41
CA GLU A 123 -9.11 12.33 8.28
C GLU A 123 -8.62 13.68 7.70
N GLY A 124 -9.53 14.42 7.04
CA GLY A 124 -9.30 15.76 6.48
C GLY A 124 -9.17 16.91 7.49
N LEU A 125 -8.91 16.61 8.77
CA LEU A 125 -8.56 17.61 9.80
C LEU A 125 -7.08 17.58 10.20
N LEU A 126 -6.30 16.63 9.69
CA LEU A 126 -4.85 16.60 9.86
C LEU A 126 -4.17 17.30 8.68
N ARG A 127 -4.35 18.63 8.65
CA ARG A 127 -3.37 19.56 8.06
C ARG A 127 -2.40 19.99 9.16
#